data_AF-A0A7J2JNR2-F1
#
_entry.id   AF-A0A7J2JNR2-F1
#
_cell.length_a   1.000
_cell.length_b   1.000
_cell.length_c   1.000
_cell.angle_alpha   90.00
_cell.angle_beta   90.00
_cell.angle_gamma   90.00
#
_symmetry.space_group_name_H-M   'P 1'
#
loop_
_entity.id
_entity.type
_entity.pdbx_description
1 polymer ?
#
loop_
_entity_poly.entity_id
_entity_poly.type
_entity_poly.pdbx_seq_one_letter_code
_entity_poly.pdbx_strand_id
1 'polypeptide(L)'
;MRVKEDQKFKNLYWILDGKKQLATKSLTPGYKVYDEIVKQIKGVEYRIWNPYRSKLAAAIYKGLKTFPFRKGSKVLYLGIASGTTASHVSDVIEEVGVI
;
A
#
# COMPACT_ATOMS: atom_id res chain seq x y z
N MET A 1 4.47 -1.45 18.69
CA MET A 1 4.15 -1.16 17.28
C MET A 1 2.86 -0.37 17.18
N ARG A 2 2.83 0.76 16.45
CA ARG A 2 1.62 1.59 16.24
C ARG A 2 1.32 1.73 14.75
N VAL A 3 0.05 1.68 14.37
CA VAL A 3 -0.42 2.00 13.01
C VAL A 3 -1.11 3.36 13.06
N LYS A 4 -0.83 4.22 12.08
CA LYS A 4 -1.60 5.44 11.82
C LYS A 4 -1.98 5.49 10.36
N GLU A 5 -3.23 5.76 10.04
CA GLU A 5 -3.60 6.10 8.67
C GLU A 5 -2.93 7.42 8.27
N ASP A 6 -2.54 7.56 7.00
CA ASP A 6 -2.06 8.82 6.48
C ASP A 6 -3.16 9.89 6.56
N GLN A 7 -2.76 11.12 6.89
CA GLN A 7 -3.71 12.21 7.09
C GLN A 7 -4.34 12.69 5.79
N LYS A 8 -3.64 12.56 4.66
CA LYS A 8 -4.07 13.05 3.35
C LYS A 8 -4.57 11.91 2.46
N PHE A 9 -3.97 10.73 2.56
CA PHE A 9 -4.21 9.62 1.65
C PHE A 9 -4.91 8.46 2.36
N LYS A 10 -6.18 8.27 2.02
CA LYS A 10 -6.99 7.17 2.56
C LYS A 10 -6.42 5.81 2.15
N ASN A 11 -6.60 4.82 3.03
CA ASN A 11 -6.11 3.45 2.85
C ASN A 11 -4.58 3.31 2.72
N LEU A 12 -3.84 4.37 3.02
CA LEU A 12 -2.39 4.33 3.26
C LEU A 12 -2.12 4.42 4.74
N TYR A 13 -1.19 3.61 5.22
CA TYR A 13 -0.88 3.49 6.63
C TYR A 13 0.61 3.67 6.88
N TRP A 14 0.93 4.27 8.01
CA TRP A 14 2.27 4.38 8.55
C TRP A 14 2.40 3.46 9.75
N ILE A 15 3.27 2.45 9.61
CA ILE A 15 3.69 1.60 10.72
C ILE A 15 4.87 2.28 11.42
N LEU A 16 4.71 2.54 12.71
CA LEU A 16 5.72 3.14 13.59
C LEU A 16 6.30 2.05 14.49
N ASP A 17 7.48 1.57 14.11
CA ASP A 17 8.17 0.45 14.76
C ASP A 17 9.68 0.60 14.61
N GLY A 18 10.27 1.48 15.43
CA GLY A 18 11.67 1.93 15.32
C GLY A 18 11.93 2.84 14.11
N LYS A 19 11.29 2.55 12.97
CA LYS A 19 11.27 3.36 11.73
C LYS A 19 9.83 3.57 11.26
N LYS A 20 9.62 4.66 10.50
CA LYS A 20 8.34 4.98 9.85
C LYS A 20 8.25 4.27 8.49
N GLN A 21 7.37 3.28 8.38
CA GLN A 21 7.21 2.47 7.17
C GLN A 21 5.83 2.68 6.55
N LEU A 22 5.78 2.94 5.25
CA LEU A 22 4.54 2.96 4.49
C LEU A 22 4.00 1.55 4.36
N ALA A 23 2.69 1.40 4.43
CA ALA A 23 1.99 0.13 4.32
C ALA A 23 0.59 0.32 3.74
N THR A 24 0.05 -0.76 3.21
CA THR A 24 -1.36 -0.91 2.81
C THR A 24 -2.01 -2.02 3.64
N LYS A 25 -3.33 -1.95 3.82
CA LYS A 25 -4.08 -3.03 4.47
C LYS A 25 -4.25 -4.15 3.45
N SER A 26 -3.81 -5.37 3.79
CA SER A 26 -3.89 -6.51 2.87
C SER A 26 -5.34 -6.79 2.50
N LEU A 27 -5.64 -6.81 1.20
CA LEU A 27 -6.94 -7.24 0.69
C LEU A 27 -7.09 -8.77 0.74
N THR A 28 -5.98 -9.51 0.71
CA THR A 28 -5.94 -10.98 0.77
C THR A 28 -5.02 -11.46 1.90
N PRO A 29 -5.47 -11.36 3.17
CA PRO A 29 -4.65 -11.76 4.32
C PRO A 29 -4.11 -13.19 4.21
N GLY A 30 -2.85 -13.39 4.57
CA GLY A 30 -2.18 -14.69 4.48
C GLY A 30 -1.49 -14.97 3.13
N TYR A 31 -1.72 -14.14 2.11
CA TYR A 31 -1.03 -14.22 0.83
C TYR A 31 0.01 -13.09 0.70
N LYS A 32 1.17 -13.45 0.16
CA LYS A 32 2.22 -12.49 -0.22
C LYS A 32 2.36 -12.46 -1.73
N VAL A 33 2.54 -11.27 -2.29
CA VAL A 33 2.71 -11.11 -3.74
C VAL A 33 4.17 -11.22 -4.14
N TYR A 34 5.07 -10.72 -3.30
CA TYR A 34 6.51 -10.85 -3.42
C TYR A 34 7.10 -11.09 -2.01
N ASP A 35 8.39 -10.83 -1.85
CA ASP A 35 9.05 -10.89 -0.54
C ASP A 35 8.77 -9.63 0.33
N GLU A 36 7.54 -9.12 0.35
CA GLU A 36 7.18 -8.04 1.26
C GLU A 36 7.20 -8.49 2.73
N ILE A 37 7.50 -7.52 3.59
CA ILE A 37 7.30 -7.67 5.02
C ILE A 37 5.81 -7.50 5.29
N VAL A 38 5.23 -8.48 5.98
CA VAL A 38 3.82 -8.46 6.41
C VAL A 38 3.78 -8.34 7.93
N LYS A 39 2.86 -7.51 8.45
CA LYS A 39 2.71 -7.25 9.88
C LYS A 39 1.25 -7.41 10.30
N GLN A 40 1.03 -8.27 11.29
CA GLN A 40 -0.27 -8.45 11.95
C GLN A 40 -0.38 -7.49 13.14
N ILE A 41 -1.36 -6.58 13.10
CA ILE A 41 -1.54 -5.55 14.13
C ILE A 41 -3.03 -5.41 14.44
N LYS A 42 -3.40 -5.73 15.69
CA LYS A 42 -4.80 -5.69 16.15
C LYS A 42 -5.76 -6.50 15.25
N GLY A 43 -5.31 -7.67 14.79
CA GLY A 43 -6.10 -8.55 13.91
C GLY A 43 -6.22 -8.09 12.46
N VAL A 44 -5.47 -7.05 12.06
CA VAL A 44 -5.41 -6.57 10.68
C VAL A 44 -4.02 -6.82 10.10
N GLU A 45 -4.00 -7.37 8.90
CA GLU A 45 -2.76 -7.59 8.15
C GLU A 45 -2.38 -6.35 7.35
N TYR A 46 -1.15 -5.88 7.54
CA TYR A 46 -0.56 -4.78 6.79
C TYR A 46 0.64 -5.25 5.99
N ARG A 47 0.68 -4.88 4.71
CA ARG A 47 1.80 -5.16 3.80
C ARG A 47 2.68 -3.93 3.71
N ILE A 48 3.95 -4.07 4.08
CA ILE A 48 4.91 -2.96 4.01
C ILE A 48 5.20 -2.63 2.54
N TRP A 49 4.98 -1.37 2.18
CA TRP A 49 5.20 -0.89 0.83
C TRP A 49 6.60 -0.29 0.69
N ASN A 50 7.51 -1.08 0.11
CA ASN A 50 8.93 -0.73 0.03
C ASN A 50 9.21 0.35 -1.05
N PRO A 51 9.70 1.56 -0.68
CA PRO A 51 10.02 2.62 -1.64
C PRO A 51 11.17 2.28 -2.60
N TYR A 52 12.06 1.34 -2.25
CA TYR A 52 13.14 0.89 -3.14
C TYR A 52 12.66 -0.10 -4.22
N ARG A 53 11.45 -0.65 -4.06
CA ARG A 53 10.83 -1.58 -5.03
C ARG A 53 9.65 -0.96 -5.79
N SER A 54 9.09 0.15 -5.31
CA SER A 54 7.96 0.82 -5.92
C SER A 54 8.18 2.31 -6.08
N LYS A 55 8.12 2.78 -7.33
CA LYS A 55 8.22 4.22 -7.68
C LYS A 55 7.12 5.04 -7.03
N LEU A 56 5.92 4.48 -6.89
CA LEU A 56 4.77 5.16 -6.27
C LEU A 56 4.98 5.34 -4.76
N ALA A 57 5.45 4.31 -4.06
CA ALA A 57 5.86 4.44 -2.66
C ALA A 57 6.98 5.48 -2.50
N ALA A 58 8.01 5.44 -3.36
CA ALA A 58 9.08 6.44 -3.34
C ALA A 58 8.55 7.87 -3.52
N ALA A 59 7.59 8.08 -4.42
CA ALA A 59 6.95 9.38 -4.62
C ALA A 59 6.22 9.87 -3.36
N ILE A 60 5.48 8.99 -2.67
CA ILE A 60 4.81 9.30 -1.40
C ILE A 60 5.84 9.74 -0.35
N TYR A 61 6.94 8.99 -0.20
CA TYR A 61 8.04 9.36 0.70
C TYR A 61 8.71 10.69 0.34
N LYS A 62 8.72 11.06 -0.93
CA LYS A 62 9.27 12.33 -1.44
C LYS A 62 8.28 13.50 -1.40
N GLY A 63 7.10 13.31 -0.81
CA GLY A 63 6.14 14.39 -0.62
C GLY A 63 5.19 14.59 -1.81
N LEU A 64 4.80 13.49 -2.48
CA LEU A 64 3.70 13.50 -3.44
C LEU A 64 2.51 14.29 -2.88
N LYS A 65 2.02 15.28 -3.63
CA LYS A 65 0.96 16.18 -3.17
C LYS A 65 -0.43 15.58 -3.32
N THR A 66 -0.64 14.84 -4.41
CA THR A 66 -1.93 14.25 -4.77
C THR A 66 -1.74 12.77 -5.05
N PHE A 67 -2.48 11.95 -4.34
CA PHE A 67 -2.56 10.51 -4.58
C PHE A 67 -3.88 10.21 -5.31
N PRO A 68 -3.84 9.70 -6.55
CA PRO A 68 -5.02 9.66 -7.42
C PRO A 68 -5.93 8.45 -7.15
N PHE A 69 -5.51 7.52 -6.30
CA PHE A 69 -6.23 6.28 -6.03
C PHE A 69 -7.10 6.41 -4.78
N ARG A 70 -8.32 5.90 -4.87
CA ARG A 70 -9.27 5.81 -3.77
C ARG A 70 -10.05 4.50 -3.88
N LYS A 71 -10.77 4.14 -2.82
CA LYS A 71 -11.71 3.03 -2.84
C LYS A 71 -12.61 3.11 -4.08
N GLY A 72 -12.69 2.02 -4.84
CA GLY A 72 -13.52 1.91 -6.06
C GLY A 72 -12.92 2.55 -7.32
N SER A 73 -11.67 3.02 -7.28
CA SER A 73 -11.00 3.50 -8.50
C SER A 73 -10.93 2.41 -9.56
N LYS A 74 -11.18 2.80 -10.82
CA LYS A 74 -10.83 2.02 -12.01
C LYS A 74 -9.51 2.55 -12.54
N VAL A 75 -8.48 1.73 -12.56
CA VAL A 75 -7.11 2.11 -12.91
C VAL A 75 -6.73 1.38 -14.19
N LEU A 76 -6.03 2.04 -15.11
CA LEU A 76 -5.35 1.39 -16.21
C LEU A 76 -3.85 1.37 -15.88
N TYR A 77 -3.30 0.20 -15.56
CA TYR A 77 -1.89 0.07 -15.23
C TYR A 77 -1.08 -0.44 -16.43
N LEU A 78 -0.48 0.48 -17.18
CA LEU A 78 0.40 0.14 -18.30
C LEU A 78 1.79 -0.28 -17.81
N GLY A 79 2.21 -1.51 -18.13
CA GLY A 79 3.50 -2.06 -17.71
C GLY A 79 3.50 -2.55 -16.26
N ILE A 80 2.58 -3.46 -15.93
CA ILE A 80 2.40 -4.00 -14.57
C ILE A 80 3.59 -4.82 -14.04
N ALA A 81 4.43 -5.36 -14.94
CA ALA A 81 5.53 -6.25 -14.62
C ALA A 81 5.06 -7.42 -13.73
N SER A 82 5.76 -7.73 -12.64
CA SER A 82 5.38 -8.77 -11.67
C SER A 82 4.30 -8.34 -10.66
N GLY A 83 3.74 -7.13 -10.77
CA GLY A 83 2.63 -6.69 -9.92
C GLY A 83 3.00 -6.17 -8.52
N THR A 84 4.29 -5.96 -8.19
CA THR A 84 4.72 -5.41 -6.88
C THR A 84 3.98 -4.12 -6.51
N THR A 85 3.91 -3.14 -7.40
CA THR A 85 3.20 -1.87 -7.13
C THR A 85 1.69 -2.01 -7.27
N ALA A 86 1.22 -2.72 -8.29
CA ALA A 86 -0.20 -2.91 -8.55
C ALA A 86 -0.91 -3.62 -7.38
N SER A 87 -0.25 -4.56 -6.72
CA SER A 87 -0.82 -5.22 -5.54
C SER A 87 -1.06 -4.27 -4.36
N HIS A 88 -0.23 -3.24 -4.17
CA HIS A 88 -0.49 -2.20 -3.16
C HIS A 88 -1.57 -1.22 -3.61
N VAL A 89 -1.66 -0.94 -4.92
CA VAL A 89 -2.80 -0.18 -5.47
C VAL A 89 -4.11 -0.97 -5.27
N SER A 90 -4.09 -2.29 -5.41
CA SER A 90 -5.25 -3.16 -5.19
C SER A 90 -5.75 -3.07 -3.76
N ASP A 91 -4.84 -3.10 -2.78
CA ASP A 91 -5.18 -2.91 -1.36
C ASP A 91 -5.86 -1.54 -1.12
N VAL A 92 -5.43 -0.49 -1.82
CA VAL A 92 -5.97 0.87 -1.66
C VAL A 92 -7.38 1.01 -2.24
N ILE A 93 -7.61 0.44 -3.42
CA ILE A 93 -8.88 0.58 -4.14
C ILE A 93 -9.94 -0.41 -3.64
N GLU A 94 -9.54 -1.43 -2.88
CA GLU A 94 -10.37 -2.49 -2.30
C GLU A 94 -11.14 -3.33 -3.34
N GLU A 95 -11.99 -4.25 -2.90
CA GLU A 95 -12.74 -5.19 -3.75
C GLU A 95 -13.66 -4.52 -4.77
N VAL A 96 -14.04 -3.27 -4.53
CA VAL A 96 -14.93 -2.50 -5.40
C VAL A 96 -14.18 -1.78 -6.53
N GLY A 97 -12.85 -1.82 -6.54
CA GLY A 97 -12.00 -1.25 -7.58
C GLY A 97 -11.55 -2.27 -8.63
N VAL A 98 -10.88 -1.79 -9.68
CA VAL A 98 -10.24 -2.63 -10.70
C VAL A 98 -8.96 -1.96 -11.22
N ILE A 99 -7.96 -2.77 -11.56
CA ILE A 99 -6.66 -2.35 -12.13
C ILE A 99 -6.48 -2.98 -13.51
#